data_AF-A0A9Q1MM39-F1
#
_entry.id   AF-A0A9Q1MM39-F1
#
_cell.length_a   1.000
_cell.length_b   1.000
_cell.length_c   1.000
_cell.angle_alpha   90.00
_cell.angle_beta   90.00
_cell.angle_gamma   90.00
#
_symmetry.space_group_name_H-M   'P 1'
#
loop_
_entity.id
_entity.type
_entity.pdbx_description
1 polymer ?
#
loop_
_entity_poly.entity_id
_entity_poly.type
_entity_poly.pdbx_seq_one_letter_code
_entity_poly.pdbx_strand_id
1 'polypeptide(L)'
;MRTRSKSWMTVKAVRPHLWDYRWLSCCDSKSSDDEDDDEVKVMDGWLKIYVSSDPNSSFTRLSMREQLQAKFEEIRNQYKDENLSITFTGHSLGASLATLAAFDVVENGVHDIPVSAIVFGSPQVGNKAFNERIKKFSNLNILHVKNKIDLIPLYPSGLLGYVNSELVIDSRKSPSLKDSKETGDWHNLQGMLHAVAGWNGEDEEFELRVKRSVALVNKSSSFLKDEYLIPGSWWVEKNKGIVLDENGEWILATPSDEDLPVPEY
;
A
#
# COMPACT_ATOMS: atom_id res chain seq x y z
N MET A 1 9.55 22.23 -16.63
CA MET A 1 8.52 21.54 -15.81
C MET A 1 7.53 20.88 -16.75
N ARG A 2 7.63 19.56 -16.99
CA ARG A 2 6.59 18.80 -17.71
C ARG A 2 5.56 18.37 -16.69
N THR A 3 4.34 18.89 -16.80
CA THR A 3 3.16 18.38 -16.09
C THR A 3 2.96 16.92 -16.51
N ARG A 4 3.14 15.99 -15.57
CA ARG A 4 2.71 14.59 -15.79
C ARG A 4 1.19 14.61 -15.80
N SER A 5 0.59 14.30 -16.95
CA SER A 5 -0.85 14.12 -17.11
C SER A 5 -1.36 13.12 -16.07
N LYS A 6 -2.41 13.49 -15.32
CA LYS A 6 -3.11 12.61 -14.39
C LYS A 6 -4.00 11.68 -15.22
N SER A 7 -3.47 10.53 -15.63
CA SER A 7 -4.23 9.55 -16.40
C SER A 7 -5.00 8.62 -15.47
N TRP A 8 -6.29 8.45 -15.75
CA TRP A 8 -7.17 7.48 -15.11
C TRP A 8 -7.45 6.37 -16.13
N MET A 9 -7.44 5.11 -15.70
CA MET A 9 -7.71 3.97 -16.57
C MET A 9 -8.95 3.22 -16.12
N THR A 10 -9.79 2.86 -17.09
CA THR A 10 -10.97 2.03 -16.89
C THR A 10 -10.59 0.61 -16.49
N VAL A 11 -11.16 0.11 -15.39
CA VAL A 11 -10.88 -1.23 -14.84
C VAL A 11 -11.39 -2.36 -15.75
N LYS A 12 -12.42 -2.11 -16.58
CA LYS A 12 -12.96 -3.11 -17.53
C LYS A 12 -11.94 -3.59 -18.58
N ALA A 13 -10.86 -2.86 -18.81
CA ALA A 13 -9.81 -3.25 -19.76
C ALA A 13 -8.88 -4.38 -19.24
N VAL A 14 -9.06 -4.84 -18.00
CA VAL A 14 -8.16 -5.81 -17.35
C VAL A 14 -8.95 -7.04 -16.83
N ARG A 15 -9.78 -7.66 -17.67
CA ARG A 15 -10.36 -8.98 -17.34
C ARG A 15 -9.33 -10.10 -17.57
N PRO A 16 -9.21 -11.11 -16.69
CA PRO A 16 -8.26 -12.20 -16.86
C PRO A 16 -8.50 -13.00 -18.16
N HIS A 17 -7.41 -13.40 -18.80
CA HIS A 17 -7.37 -14.24 -20.01
C HIS A 17 -7.85 -15.70 -19.75
N LEU A 18 -8.08 -16.07 -18.50
CA LEU A 18 -8.39 -17.44 -18.08
C LEU A 18 -9.89 -17.80 -18.16
N TRP A 19 -10.76 -16.86 -18.53
CA TRP A 19 -12.18 -17.12 -18.73
C TRP A 19 -12.66 -16.53 -20.06
N ASP A 20 -12.49 -17.37 -21.08
CA ASP A 20 -13.04 -17.30 -22.44
C ASP A 20 -12.25 -16.50 -23.52
N TYR A 21 -12.11 -17.16 -24.66
CA TYR A 21 -11.27 -16.78 -25.80
C TYR A 21 -11.77 -15.52 -26.53
N ARG A 22 -10.95 -14.46 -26.60
CA ARG A 22 -10.59 -13.70 -27.84
C ARG A 22 -9.83 -12.41 -27.51
N TRP A 23 -8.59 -12.35 -28.00
CA TRP A 23 -7.79 -11.14 -28.10
C TRP A 23 -8.43 -10.08 -28.99
N LEU A 24 -8.27 -8.80 -28.62
CA LEU A 24 -8.02 -7.70 -29.56
C LEU A 24 -7.22 -6.58 -28.87
N SER A 25 -5.98 -6.43 -29.36
CA SER A 25 -5.17 -5.22 -29.57
C SER A 25 -5.14 -4.09 -28.53
N CYS A 26 -3.91 -3.79 -28.07
CA CYS A 26 -3.50 -2.48 -27.56
C CYS A 26 -3.78 -1.33 -28.56
N CYS A 27 -3.74 -0.12 -28.00
CA CYS A 27 -3.76 1.21 -28.63
C CYS A 27 -5.16 1.79 -28.88
N ASP A 28 -5.67 2.55 -27.91
CA ASP A 28 -6.18 3.89 -28.23
C ASP A 28 -5.99 4.82 -27.03
N SER A 29 -4.93 5.62 -27.06
CA SER A 29 -4.80 6.80 -26.20
C SER A 29 -5.69 7.89 -26.79
N LYS A 30 -6.97 7.90 -26.41
CA LYS A 30 -7.83 9.07 -26.62
C LYS A 30 -7.91 9.84 -25.31
N SER A 31 -7.29 11.01 -25.30
CA SER A 31 -7.65 12.06 -24.37
C SER A 31 -8.97 12.65 -24.86
N SER A 32 -10.08 12.16 -24.34
CA SER A 32 -11.36 12.88 -24.39
C SER A 32 -11.68 13.29 -22.97
N ASP A 33 -11.59 14.59 -22.68
CA ASP A 33 -11.94 15.21 -21.40
C ASP A 33 -13.48 15.24 -21.15
N ASP A 34 -14.22 14.27 -21.70
CA ASP A 34 -15.70 14.17 -21.60
C ASP A 34 -16.13 12.70 -21.40
N GLU A 35 -15.64 12.02 -20.34
CA GLU A 35 -15.92 10.60 -20.11
C GLU A 35 -16.89 10.35 -18.95
N ASP A 36 -17.94 9.55 -19.23
CA ASP A 36 -18.95 9.02 -18.32
C ASP A 36 -18.49 8.89 -16.86
N ASP A 37 -19.08 9.72 -15.99
CA ASP A 37 -18.84 9.74 -14.54
C ASP A 37 -19.19 8.42 -13.84
N ASP A 38 -19.87 7.51 -14.56
CA ASP A 38 -20.34 6.20 -14.10
C ASP A 38 -19.31 5.07 -14.31
N GLU A 39 -18.23 5.28 -15.07
CA GLU A 39 -17.26 4.23 -15.34
C GLU A 39 -16.20 4.09 -14.23
N VAL A 40 -15.99 2.86 -13.76
CA VAL A 40 -14.99 2.54 -12.72
C VAL A 40 -13.58 2.74 -13.25
N LYS A 41 -12.86 3.72 -12.68
CA LYS A 41 -11.49 4.07 -13.06
C LYS A 41 -10.54 4.10 -11.87
N VAL A 42 -9.31 3.69 -12.10
CA VAL A 42 -8.20 3.72 -11.14
C VAL A 42 -7.04 4.55 -11.71
N MET A 43 -6.17 5.07 -10.84
CA MET A 43 -5.03 5.85 -11.29
C MET A 43 -4.08 4.98 -12.13
N ASP A 44 -3.69 5.48 -13.31
CA ASP A 44 -2.85 4.78 -14.29
C ASP A 44 -1.55 4.24 -13.69
N GLY A 45 -0.86 5.03 -12.86
CA GLY A 45 0.40 4.62 -12.25
C GLY A 45 0.26 3.42 -11.30
N TRP A 46 -0.82 3.34 -10.53
CA TRP A 46 -1.08 2.21 -9.62
C TRP A 46 -1.39 0.96 -10.44
N LEU A 47 -2.23 1.11 -11.47
CA LEU A 47 -2.62 0.01 -12.33
C LEU A 47 -1.42 -0.55 -13.09
N LYS A 48 -0.56 0.31 -13.65
CA LYS A 48 0.67 -0.12 -14.35
C LYS A 48 1.58 -0.94 -13.46
N ILE A 49 1.83 -0.51 -12.21
CA ILE A 49 2.65 -1.30 -11.28
C ILE A 49 2.00 -2.67 -11.01
N TYR A 50 0.67 -2.70 -10.91
CA TYR A 50 -0.07 -3.90 -10.57
C TYR A 50 -0.17 -4.93 -11.71
N VAL A 51 -0.26 -4.48 -12.97
CA VAL A 51 -0.59 -5.35 -14.12
C VAL A 51 0.51 -5.47 -15.18
N SER A 52 1.60 -4.70 -15.10
CA SER A 52 2.69 -4.82 -16.09
C SER A 52 3.52 -6.06 -15.85
N SER A 53 4.01 -6.65 -16.94
CA SER A 53 4.98 -7.73 -16.94
C SER A 53 6.09 -7.46 -17.98
N ASP A 54 7.21 -8.17 -17.83
CA ASP A 54 8.35 -8.16 -18.75
C ASP A 54 8.79 -9.60 -19.03
N PRO A 55 8.55 -10.14 -20.24
CA PRO A 55 8.90 -11.51 -20.58
C PRO A 55 10.41 -11.79 -20.58
N ASN A 56 11.25 -10.76 -20.56
CA ASN A 56 12.71 -10.90 -20.48
C ASN A 56 13.23 -10.83 -19.04
N SER A 57 12.35 -10.59 -18.06
CA SER A 57 12.68 -10.58 -16.65
C SER A 57 12.50 -11.96 -16.03
N SER A 58 13.44 -12.38 -15.18
CA SER A 58 13.29 -13.61 -14.40
C SER A 58 12.35 -13.46 -13.19
N PHE A 59 11.94 -12.24 -12.85
CA PHE A 59 11.18 -11.93 -11.62
C PHE A 59 9.81 -11.29 -11.86
N THR A 60 9.57 -10.83 -13.09
CA THR A 60 8.34 -10.11 -13.45
C THR A 60 7.85 -10.55 -14.83
N ARG A 61 8.10 -11.80 -15.22
CA ARG A 61 7.52 -12.41 -16.42
C ARG A 61 5.99 -12.47 -16.29
N LEU A 62 5.50 -12.67 -15.08
CA LEU A 62 4.12 -12.46 -14.64
C LEU A 62 3.99 -11.10 -13.96
N SER A 63 2.81 -10.49 -14.10
CA SER A 63 2.46 -9.29 -13.36
C SER A 63 2.22 -9.60 -11.88
N MET A 64 2.30 -8.58 -11.02
CA MET A 64 1.96 -8.71 -9.59
C MET A 64 0.57 -9.32 -9.40
N ARG A 65 -0.40 -8.89 -10.22
CA ARG A 65 -1.76 -9.44 -10.23
C ARG A 65 -1.78 -10.94 -10.47
N GLU A 66 -1.06 -11.42 -11.48
CA GLU A 66 -1.01 -12.84 -11.83
C GLU A 66 -0.29 -13.66 -10.75
N GLN A 67 0.83 -13.18 -10.23
CA GLN A 67 1.53 -13.81 -9.11
C GLN A 67 0.63 -13.94 -7.88
N LEU A 68 -0.11 -12.87 -7.55
CA LEU A 68 -1.02 -12.82 -6.42
C LEU A 68 -2.19 -13.79 -6.60
N GLN A 69 -2.79 -13.84 -7.79
CA GLN A 69 -3.87 -14.78 -8.12
C GLN A 69 -3.40 -16.24 -7.97
N ALA A 70 -2.23 -16.59 -8.52
CA ALA A 70 -1.66 -17.92 -8.39
C ALA A 70 -1.42 -18.31 -6.93
N LYS A 71 -0.86 -17.39 -6.12
CA LYS A 71 -0.67 -17.63 -4.68
C LYS A 71 -1.97 -17.74 -3.90
N PHE A 72 -3.01 -17.00 -4.28
CA PHE A 72 -4.32 -17.18 -3.66
C PHE A 72 -4.93 -18.54 -3.97
N GLU A 73 -4.83 -19.02 -5.20
CA GLU A 73 -5.31 -20.36 -5.55
C GLU A 73 -4.56 -21.45 -4.78
N GLU A 74 -3.24 -21.32 -4.64
CA GLU A 74 -2.41 -22.21 -3.83
C GLU A 74 -2.88 -22.26 -2.37
N ILE A 75 -3.01 -21.09 -1.72
CA ILE A 75 -3.44 -20.97 -0.32
C ILE A 75 -4.88 -21.50 -0.15
N ARG A 76 -5.81 -21.16 -1.05
CA ARG A 76 -7.19 -21.65 -1.00
C ARG A 76 -7.25 -23.16 -1.07
N ASN A 77 -6.44 -23.78 -1.94
CA ASN A 77 -6.38 -25.23 -2.06
C ASN A 77 -5.76 -25.88 -0.81
N GLN A 78 -4.73 -25.28 -0.24
CA GLN A 78 -4.06 -25.76 0.97
C GLN A 78 -4.99 -25.75 2.19
N TYR A 79 -5.82 -24.72 2.32
CA TYR A 79 -6.69 -24.48 3.49
C TYR A 79 -8.18 -24.59 3.15
N LYS A 80 -8.55 -25.41 2.15
CA LYS A 80 -9.91 -25.53 1.61
C LYS A 80 -10.99 -25.95 2.63
N ASP A 81 -10.57 -26.59 3.71
CA ASP A 81 -11.45 -27.10 4.76
C ASP A 81 -11.49 -26.15 5.99
N GLU A 82 -10.86 -24.98 5.89
CA GLU A 82 -10.80 -23.96 6.94
C GLU A 82 -11.59 -22.70 6.57
N ASN A 83 -11.95 -21.91 7.60
CA ASN A 83 -12.57 -20.61 7.39
C ASN A 83 -11.48 -19.57 7.14
N LEU A 84 -11.31 -19.20 5.88
CA LEU A 84 -10.31 -18.21 5.47
C LEU A 84 -10.79 -16.78 5.66
N SER A 85 -9.83 -15.87 5.85
CA SER A 85 -10.00 -14.43 5.66
C SER A 85 -8.74 -13.87 5.02
N ILE A 86 -8.88 -12.82 4.21
CA ILE A 86 -7.76 -12.18 3.51
C ILE A 86 -7.62 -10.76 4.05
N THR A 87 -6.40 -10.39 4.44
CA THR A 87 -6.09 -9.03 4.88
C THR A 87 -4.95 -8.47 4.07
N PHE A 88 -5.21 -7.39 3.35
CA PHE A 88 -4.21 -6.58 2.68
C PHE A 88 -3.77 -5.44 3.60
N THR A 89 -2.50 -5.07 3.51
CA THR A 89 -1.99 -3.92 4.24
C THR A 89 -0.92 -3.23 3.41
N GLY A 90 -0.74 -1.94 3.66
CA GLY A 90 0.25 -1.15 2.96
C GLY A 90 0.29 0.27 3.45
N HIS A 91 1.38 0.95 3.13
CA HIS A 91 1.61 2.36 3.42
C HIS A 91 1.96 3.09 2.12
N SER A 92 1.50 4.33 1.97
CA SER A 92 1.83 5.17 0.80
C SER A 92 1.48 4.48 -0.53
N LEU A 93 2.43 4.31 -1.46
CA LEU A 93 2.24 3.51 -2.67
C LEU A 93 1.70 2.10 -2.37
N GLY A 94 2.22 1.43 -1.34
CA GLY A 94 1.77 0.10 -0.94
C GLY A 94 0.31 0.09 -0.46
N ALA A 95 -0.18 1.19 0.12
CA ALA A 95 -1.59 1.33 0.48
C ALA A 95 -2.52 1.39 -0.75
N SER A 96 -2.08 2.11 -1.80
CA SER A 96 -2.81 2.13 -3.08
C SER A 96 -2.88 0.73 -3.72
N LEU A 97 -1.76 0.01 -3.72
CA LEU A 97 -1.67 -1.34 -4.27
C LEU A 97 -2.49 -2.35 -3.44
N ALA A 98 -2.44 -2.27 -2.11
CA ALA A 98 -3.24 -3.10 -1.21
C ALA A 98 -4.75 -2.91 -1.46
N THR A 99 -5.17 -1.66 -1.66
CA THR A 99 -6.57 -1.33 -1.96
C THR A 99 -7.00 -1.84 -3.33
N LEU A 100 -6.15 -1.65 -4.35
CA LEU A 100 -6.41 -2.16 -5.69
C LEU A 100 -6.47 -3.69 -5.72
N ALA A 101 -5.56 -4.37 -5.02
CA ALA A 101 -5.53 -5.82 -4.92
C ALA A 101 -6.75 -6.38 -4.17
N ALA A 102 -7.13 -5.77 -3.04
CA ALA A 102 -8.32 -6.17 -2.29
C ALA A 102 -9.59 -6.03 -3.13
N PHE A 103 -9.72 -4.92 -3.85
CA PHE A 103 -10.81 -4.72 -4.80
C PHE A 103 -10.78 -5.76 -5.94
N ASP A 104 -9.64 -5.96 -6.58
CA ASP A 104 -9.47 -6.84 -7.73
C ASP A 104 -9.84 -8.29 -7.41
N VAL A 105 -9.41 -8.79 -6.25
CA VAL A 105 -9.68 -10.16 -5.79
C VAL A 105 -11.18 -10.39 -5.58
N VAL A 106 -11.89 -9.41 -5.00
CA VAL A 106 -13.34 -9.51 -4.78
C VAL A 106 -14.12 -9.31 -6.07
N GLU A 107 -13.70 -8.37 -6.93
CA GLU A 107 -14.32 -8.13 -8.24
C GLU A 107 -14.20 -9.34 -9.17
N ASN A 108 -13.12 -10.14 -9.05
CA ASN A 108 -12.81 -11.25 -9.96
C ASN A 108 -12.95 -12.65 -9.32
N GLY A 109 -13.83 -12.82 -8.33
CA GLY A 109 -14.35 -14.16 -7.99
C GLY A 109 -14.15 -14.64 -6.57
N VAL A 110 -13.58 -13.83 -5.67
CA VAL A 110 -13.58 -14.13 -4.23
C VAL A 110 -14.78 -13.47 -3.57
N HIS A 111 -15.89 -14.20 -3.53
CA HIS A 111 -17.16 -13.73 -2.95
C HIS A 111 -17.51 -14.43 -1.62
N ASP A 112 -16.90 -15.59 -1.37
CA ASP A 112 -17.11 -16.48 -0.23
C ASP A 112 -16.19 -16.20 0.97
N ILE A 113 -15.09 -15.47 0.75
CA ILE A 113 -14.08 -15.17 1.76
C ILE A 113 -14.18 -13.70 2.18
N PRO A 114 -14.19 -13.38 3.50
CA PRO A 114 -14.04 -12.01 3.97
C PRO A 114 -12.69 -11.42 3.56
N VAL A 115 -12.73 -10.29 2.87
CA VAL A 115 -11.55 -9.53 2.45
C VAL A 115 -11.51 -8.20 3.18
N SER A 116 -10.35 -7.87 3.73
CA SER A 116 -10.11 -6.57 4.35
C SER A 116 -8.83 -5.92 3.82
N ALA A 117 -8.78 -4.58 3.84
CA ALA A 117 -7.57 -3.83 3.64
C ALA A 117 -7.40 -2.81 4.77
N ILE A 118 -6.28 -2.85 5.48
CA ILE A 118 -5.90 -1.86 6.50
C ILE A 118 -4.71 -1.07 5.97
N VAL A 119 -4.97 0.16 5.56
CA VAL A 119 -4.02 0.96 4.78
C VAL A 119 -3.67 2.26 5.48
N PHE A 120 -2.40 2.66 5.39
CA PHE A 120 -1.86 3.82 6.10
C PHE A 120 -1.42 4.89 5.11
N GLY A 121 -1.95 6.12 5.23
CA GLY A 121 -1.52 7.23 4.39
C GLY A 121 -1.75 6.98 2.90
N SER A 122 -2.77 6.19 2.54
CA SER A 122 -3.11 5.89 1.14
C SER A 122 -3.34 7.18 0.34
N PRO A 123 -2.66 7.37 -0.80
CA PRO A 123 -3.15 8.23 -1.87
C PRO A 123 -4.54 7.76 -2.35
N GLN A 124 -5.24 8.62 -3.10
CA GLN A 124 -6.47 8.25 -3.78
C GLN A 124 -6.19 7.22 -4.89
N VAL A 125 -7.02 6.18 -4.95
CA VAL A 125 -6.80 5.02 -5.81
C VAL A 125 -7.67 5.07 -7.07
N GLY A 126 -8.94 5.42 -6.92
CA GLY A 126 -9.93 5.44 -8.00
C GLY A 126 -10.83 6.66 -7.98
N ASN A 127 -11.68 6.77 -9.01
CA ASN A 127 -12.70 7.79 -9.11
C ASN A 127 -13.93 7.47 -8.24
N LYS A 128 -14.94 8.34 -8.30
CA LYS A 128 -16.21 8.14 -7.57
C LYS A 128 -16.89 6.81 -7.92
N ALA A 129 -16.90 6.41 -9.20
CA ALA A 129 -17.48 5.13 -9.62
C ALA A 129 -16.75 3.92 -9.02
N PHE A 130 -15.41 3.93 -8.96
CA PHE A 130 -14.62 2.92 -8.24
C PHE A 130 -15.04 2.82 -6.77
N ASN A 131 -15.23 3.98 -6.14
CA ASN A 131 -15.63 4.04 -4.76
C ASN A 131 -17.03 3.47 -4.51
N GLU A 132 -17.99 3.81 -5.36
CA GLU A 132 -19.34 3.24 -5.31
C GLU A 132 -19.35 1.75 -5.66
N ARG A 133 -18.41 1.27 -6.48
CA ARG A 133 -18.27 -0.15 -6.78
C ARG A 133 -17.78 -0.94 -5.57
N ILE A 134 -16.78 -0.45 -4.84
CA ILE A 134 -16.31 -1.07 -3.58
C ILE A 134 -17.46 -1.25 -2.60
N LYS A 135 -18.28 -0.22 -2.39
CA LYS A 135 -19.42 -0.26 -1.44
C LYS A 135 -20.47 -1.33 -1.77
N LYS A 136 -20.52 -1.83 -3.00
CA LYS A 136 -21.44 -2.89 -3.42
C LYS A 136 -21.00 -4.28 -2.97
N PHE A 137 -19.75 -4.45 -2.54
CA PHE A 137 -19.24 -5.73 -2.07
C PHE A 137 -19.45 -5.88 -0.56
N SER A 138 -20.30 -6.84 -0.17
CA SER A 138 -20.58 -7.12 1.25
C SER A 138 -19.43 -7.82 1.97
N ASN A 139 -18.51 -8.45 1.23
CA ASN A 139 -17.35 -9.15 1.78
C ASN A 139 -16.05 -8.33 1.72
N LEU A 140 -16.10 -7.04 1.36
CA LEU A 140 -14.92 -6.17 1.26
C LEU A 140 -14.98 -5.00 2.24
N ASN A 141 -14.08 -4.97 3.22
CA ASN A 141 -13.92 -3.86 4.16
C ASN A 141 -12.58 -3.17 3.98
N ILE A 142 -12.57 -1.84 3.96
CA ILE A 142 -11.33 -1.07 3.81
C ILE A 142 -11.28 -0.03 4.91
N LEU A 143 -10.24 -0.10 5.74
CA LEU A 143 -9.94 0.86 6.79
C LEU A 143 -8.75 1.71 6.37
N HIS A 144 -8.99 2.99 6.13
CA HIS A 144 -7.94 3.95 5.82
C HIS A 144 -7.53 4.72 7.08
N VAL A 145 -6.33 4.44 7.57
CA VAL A 145 -5.69 5.20 8.64
C VAL A 145 -5.01 6.43 8.03
N LYS A 146 -5.48 7.62 8.41
CA LYS A 146 -5.02 8.91 7.90
C LYS A 146 -4.50 9.77 9.03
N ASN A 147 -3.27 10.26 8.90
CA ASN A 147 -2.79 11.32 9.77
C ASN A 147 -3.36 12.66 9.28
N LYS A 148 -3.97 13.45 10.16
CA LYS A 148 -4.73 14.68 9.84
C LYS A 148 -3.91 15.69 9.05
N ILE A 149 -2.61 15.77 9.35
CA ILE A 149 -1.66 16.70 8.73
C ILE A 149 -0.93 16.12 7.51
N ASP A 150 -1.11 14.83 7.21
CA ASP A 150 -0.49 14.22 6.05
C ASP A 150 -1.17 14.68 4.75
N LEU A 151 -0.37 15.15 3.81
CA LEU A 151 -0.82 15.68 2.52
C LEU A 151 -0.96 14.58 1.46
N ILE A 152 -0.30 13.43 1.61
CA ILE A 152 -0.29 12.36 0.62
C ILE A 152 -1.70 11.82 0.31
N PRO A 153 -2.59 11.63 1.30
CA PRO A 153 -3.97 11.21 1.05
C PRO A 153 -4.82 12.17 0.20
N LEU A 154 -4.35 13.40 -0.05
CA LEU A 154 -5.04 14.37 -0.91
C LEU A 154 -4.69 14.22 -2.40
N TYR A 155 -3.72 13.39 -2.75
CA TYR A 155 -3.28 13.20 -4.14
C TYR A 155 -3.98 12.00 -4.81
N PRO A 156 -4.28 12.06 -6.13
CA PRO A 156 -4.08 13.21 -7.02
C PRO A 156 -5.18 14.29 -6.96
N SER A 157 -6.28 14.06 -6.23
CA SER A 157 -7.37 15.04 -6.06
C SER A 157 -7.97 14.95 -4.66
N GLY A 158 -7.94 16.06 -3.90
CA GLY A 158 -8.48 16.10 -2.54
C GLY A 158 -10.02 16.11 -2.46
N LEU A 159 -10.71 16.12 -3.61
CA LEU A 159 -12.17 16.12 -3.72
C LEU A 159 -12.77 14.72 -3.84
N LEU A 160 -11.94 13.69 -4.08
CA LEU A 160 -12.39 12.31 -4.12
C LEU A 160 -12.28 11.73 -2.70
N GLY A 161 -13.40 11.30 -2.14
CA GLY A 161 -13.44 10.66 -0.82
C GLY A 161 -12.88 9.23 -0.87
N TYR A 162 -12.39 8.72 0.26
CA TYR A 162 -12.04 7.30 0.40
C TYR A 162 -13.25 6.48 0.87
N VAL A 163 -13.23 5.16 0.67
CA VAL A 163 -14.40 4.29 0.87
C VAL A 163 -14.35 3.52 2.19
N ASN A 164 -15.53 3.09 2.65
CA ASN A 164 -15.81 2.26 3.81
C ASN A 164 -15.64 2.98 5.14
N SER A 165 -14.42 3.11 5.65
CA SER A 165 -14.19 3.73 6.95
C SER A 165 -12.82 4.39 7.03
N GLU A 166 -12.78 5.56 7.66
CA GLU A 166 -11.55 6.28 7.94
C GLU A 166 -11.27 6.28 9.44
N LEU A 167 -10.02 6.00 9.82
CA LEU A 167 -9.49 6.31 11.14
C LEU A 167 -8.57 7.53 10.99
N VAL A 168 -9.09 8.69 11.33
CA VAL A 168 -8.32 9.94 11.33
C VAL A 168 -7.61 10.08 12.68
N ILE A 169 -6.28 10.01 12.64
CA ILE A 169 -5.40 10.26 13.79
C ILE A 169 -4.71 11.62 13.63
N ASP A 170 -4.20 12.17 14.72
CA ASP A 170 -3.37 13.39 14.68
C ASP A 170 -2.08 13.15 15.47
N SER A 171 -0.98 12.95 14.75
CA SER A 171 0.32 12.68 15.35
C SER A 171 0.83 13.84 16.22
N ARG A 172 0.34 15.07 16.04
CA ARG A 172 0.73 16.23 16.85
C ARG A 172 0.29 16.12 18.31
N LYS A 173 -0.70 15.27 18.61
CA LYS A 173 -1.14 15.03 20.00
C LYS A 173 -0.12 14.25 20.82
N SER A 174 0.80 13.53 20.17
CA SER A 174 1.82 12.78 20.89
C SER A 174 2.85 13.73 21.54
N PRO A 175 3.06 13.66 22.86
CA PRO A 175 4.04 14.50 23.54
C PRO A 175 5.49 14.13 23.16
N SER A 176 5.72 12.96 22.56
CA SER A 176 7.05 12.48 22.16
C SER A 176 7.50 12.97 20.78
N LEU A 177 6.59 13.46 19.95
CA LEU A 177 6.88 13.85 18.57
C LEU A 177 7.22 15.34 18.49
N LYS A 178 8.11 15.71 17.56
CA LYS A 178 8.41 17.10 17.24
C LYS A 178 7.20 17.78 16.60
N ASP A 179 7.08 19.08 16.80
CA ASP A 179 6.25 19.93 15.94
C ASP A 179 6.97 20.16 14.60
N SER A 180 7.03 19.09 13.79
CA SER A 180 7.77 19.06 12.54
C SER A 180 7.02 19.79 11.43
N LYS A 181 7.77 20.47 10.55
CA LYS A 181 7.26 21.05 9.30
C LYS A 181 7.59 20.19 8.08
N GLU A 182 8.25 19.06 8.29
CA GLU A 182 8.66 18.15 7.22
C GLU A 182 7.51 17.21 6.85
N THR A 183 7.09 17.24 5.59
CA THR A 183 5.99 16.38 5.10
C THR A 183 6.32 14.89 5.23
N GLY A 184 7.60 14.53 5.17
CA GLY A 184 8.06 13.15 5.38
C GLY A 184 7.81 12.63 6.80
N ASP A 185 7.85 13.50 7.81
CA ASP A 185 7.54 13.12 9.19
C ASP A 185 6.03 12.88 9.37
N TRP A 186 5.21 13.74 8.76
CA TRP A 186 3.74 13.59 8.81
C TRP A 186 3.27 12.30 8.13
N HIS A 187 3.97 11.90 7.07
CA HIS A 187 3.70 10.69 6.30
C HIS A 187 4.46 9.45 6.82
N ASN A 188 5.25 9.57 7.88
CA ASN A 188 6.07 8.47 8.38
C ASN A 188 5.20 7.34 8.98
N LEU A 189 5.33 6.11 8.46
CA LEU A 189 4.55 4.96 8.93
C LEU A 189 4.72 4.68 10.43
N GLN A 190 5.96 4.74 10.94
CA GLN A 190 6.20 4.46 12.35
C GLN A 190 5.63 5.54 13.27
N GLY A 191 5.62 6.80 12.81
CA GLY A 191 4.91 7.92 13.43
C GLY A 191 3.40 7.73 13.42
N MET A 192 2.81 7.28 12.31
CA MET A 192 1.38 6.94 12.24
C MET A 192 1.02 5.80 13.19
N LEU A 193 1.80 4.71 13.21
CA LEU A 193 1.58 3.58 14.12
C LEU A 193 1.77 3.96 15.59
N HIS A 194 2.69 4.87 15.89
CA HIS A 194 2.84 5.47 17.23
C HIS A 194 1.60 6.28 17.59
N ALA A 195 1.10 7.10 16.66
CA ALA A 195 -0.12 7.86 16.87
C ALA A 195 -1.33 6.93 17.10
N VAL A 196 -1.52 5.88 16.30
CA VAL A 196 -2.57 4.86 16.50
C VAL A 196 -2.46 4.21 17.88
N ALA A 197 -1.24 3.87 18.32
CA ALA A 197 -1.03 3.21 19.61
C ALA A 197 -1.44 4.05 20.82
N GLY A 198 -1.51 5.38 20.69
CA GLY A 198 -1.95 6.29 21.76
C GLY A 198 -3.15 7.17 21.44
N TRP A 199 -3.83 6.90 20.33
CA TRP A 199 -5.00 7.66 19.90
C TRP A 199 -6.24 7.24 20.69
N ASN A 200 -6.78 8.15 21.50
CA ASN A 200 -8.01 7.92 22.28
C ASN A 200 -9.22 8.73 21.78
N GLY A 201 -9.04 9.57 20.75
CA GLY A 201 -10.07 10.47 20.24
C GLY A 201 -9.55 11.89 20.02
N GLU A 202 -10.30 12.70 19.27
CA GLU A 202 -9.94 14.09 18.99
C GLU A 202 -9.96 14.96 20.25
N ASP A 203 -10.88 14.69 21.18
CA ASP A 203 -11.04 15.44 22.41
C ASP A 203 -10.31 14.82 23.62
N GLU A 204 -9.78 13.61 23.48
CA GLU A 204 -9.16 12.84 24.57
C GLU A 204 -7.64 12.99 24.62
N GLU A 205 -7.00 12.79 25.77
CA GLU A 205 -5.54 12.86 25.87
C GLU A 205 -4.83 11.73 25.11
N PHE A 206 -3.62 12.03 24.63
CA PHE A 206 -2.76 11.01 24.04
C PHE A 206 -2.18 10.12 25.13
N GLU A 207 -2.56 8.84 25.12
CA GLU A 207 -2.11 7.87 26.10
C GLU A 207 -1.93 6.52 25.40
N LEU A 208 -0.71 5.97 25.42
CA LEU A 208 -0.42 4.68 24.81
C LEU A 208 -1.27 3.58 25.44
N ARG A 209 -2.12 2.93 24.64
CA ARG A 209 -2.96 1.79 25.05
C ARG A 209 -2.29 0.43 24.84
N VAL A 210 -1.16 0.42 24.14
CA VAL A 210 -0.36 -0.79 23.88
C VAL A 210 1.11 -0.53 24.15
N LYS A 211 1.84 -1.57 24.56
CA LYS A 211 3.28 -1.48 24.74
C LYS A 211 3.96 -1.36 23.37
N ARG A 212 4.42 -0.16 23.03
CA ARG A 212 5.13 0.14 21.77
C ARG A 212 6.36 0.98 22.06
N SER A 213 7.51 0.57 21.51
CA SER A 213 8.74 1.35 21.65
C SER A 213 8.65 2.62 20.82
N VAL A 214 8.83 3.77 21.49
CA VAL A 214 8.87 5.08 20.84
C VAL A 214 10.04 5.20 19.85
N ALA A 215 11.14 4.46 20.07
CA ALA A 215 12.31 4.47 19.20
C ALA A 215 12.03 4.05 17.76
N LEU A 216 10.98 3.24 17.54
CA LEU A 216 10.57 2.84 16.20
C LEU A 216 10.21 4.03 15.31
N VAL A 217 9.75 5.15 15.87
CA VAL A 217 9.45 6.36 15.10
C VAL A 217 10.67 6.84 14.30
N ASN A 218 11.86 6.80 14.89
CA ASN A 218 13.09 7.24 14.22
C ASN A 218 13.73 6.18 13.31
N LYS A 219 13.03 5.07 13.01
CA LYS A 219 13.56 4.00 12.14
C LYS A 219 14.10 4.58 10.82
N SER A 220 13.37 5.50 10.20
CA SER A 220 13.71 6.13 8.92
C SER A 220 13.46 7.65 8.90
N SER A 221 13.48 8.29 10.07
CA SER A 221 13.24 9.73 10.25
C SER A 221 13.90 10.25 11.53
N SER A 222 13.81 11.56 11.76
CA SER A 222 14.28 12.22 12.98
C SER A 222 13.13 12.90 13.73
N PHE A 223 11.95 12.26 13.73
CA PHE A 223 10.68 12.85 14.13
C PHE A 223 10.46 12.93 15.65
N LEU A 224 11.15 12.10 16.44
CA LEU A 224 11.13 12.20 17.90
C LEU A 224 11.80 13.49 18.39
N LYS A 225 11.32 14.03 19.52
CA LYS A 225 11.99 15.14 20.22
C LYS A 225 13.40 14.74 20.65
N ASP A 226 14.34 15.68 20.58
CA ASP A 226 15.75 15.42 20.83
C ASP A 226 16.05 14.99 22.28
N GLU A 227 15.18 15.36 23.23
CA GLU A 227 15.23 14.95 24.64
C GLU A 227 15.18 13.43 24.85
N TYR A 228 14.66 12.66 23.89
CA TYR A 228 14.63 11.21 23.95
C TYR A 228 15.99 10.57 23.64
N LEU A 229 16.96 11.34 23.11
CA LEU A 229 18.32 10.89 22.78
C LEU A 229 18.37 9.66 21.85
N ILE A 230 17.35 9.47 21.03
CA ILE A 230 17.27 8.38 20.05
C ILE A 230 17.75 8.92 18.69
N PRO A 231 18.83 8.37 18.11
CA PRO A 231 19.33 8.83 16.82
C PRO A 231 18.25 8.76 15.74
N GLY A 232 18.24 9.76 14.86
CA GLY A 232 17.38 9.76 13.67
C GLY A 232 17.88 8.76 12.64
N SER A 233 16.95 8.20 11.85
CA SER A 233 17.22 7.24 10.77
C SER A 233 18.18 6.12 11.17
N TRP A 234 17.96 5.55 12.36
CA TRP A 234 18.89 4.62 12.97
C TRP A 234 18.89 3.24 12.30
N TRP A 235 17.85 2.90 11.52
CA TRP A 235 17.77 1.60 10.86
C TRP A 235 18.77 1.51 9.71
N VAL A 236 19.84 0.79 9.96
CA VAL A 236 20.88 0.46 8.99
C VAL A 236 21.47 -0.89 9.37
N GLU A 237 21.81 -1.68 8.36
CA GLU A 237 22.57 -2.91 8.58
C GLU A 237 23.88 -2.60 9.30
N LYS A 238 24.31 -3.52 10.17
CA LYS A 238 25.62 -3.39 10.82
C LYS A 238 26.69 -3.25 9.74
N ASN A 239 27.53 -2.22 9.85
CA ASN A 239 28.55 -1.89 8.85
C ASN A 239 27.99 -1.76 7.41
N LYS A 240 26.70 -1.42 7.26
CA LYS A 240 25.98 -1.38 5.97
C LYS A 240 26.03 -2.71 5.19
N GLY A 241 26.10 -3.83 5.90
CA GLY A 241 26.18 -5.17 5.32
C GLY A 241 27.58 -5.62 4.93
N ILE A 242 28.63 -4.83 5.22
CA ILE A 242 30.02 -5.24 4.97
C ILE A 242 30.53 -6.08 6.14
N VAL A 243 31.08 -7.25 5.84
CA VAL A 243 31.61 -8.23 6.80
C VAL A 243 33.07 -8.57 6.49
N LEU A 244 33.81 -9.03 7.50
CA LEU A 244 35.17 -9.54 7.33
C LEU A 244 35.10 -11.02 6.97
N ASP A 245 35.70 -11.42 5.86
CA ASP A 245 35.75 -12.82 5.42
C ASP A 245 36.87 -13.62 6.14
N GLU A 246 36.97 -14.91 5.82
CA GLU A 246 38.00 -15.81 6.39
C GLU A 246 39.44 -15.46 5.98
N ASN A 247 39.61 -14.69 4.91
CA ASN A 247 40.91 -14.21 4.42
C ASN A 247 41.32 -12.88 5.04
N GLY A 248 40.43 -12.25 5.83
CA GLY A 248 40.64 -10.94 6.42
C GLY A 248 40.30 -9.77 5.50
N GLU A 249 39.53 -10.01 4.43
CA GLU A 249 39.06 -8.99 3.49
C GLU A 249 37.64 -8.50 3.85
N TRP A 250 37.37 -7.21 3.64
CA TRP A 250 36.05 -6.63 3.86
C TRP A 250 35.19 -6.78 2.60
N ILE A 251 34.15 -7.60 2.67
CA ILE A 251 33.26 -7.92 1.55
C ILE A 251 31.80 -7.57 1.86
N LEU A 252 30.99 -7.36 0.83
CA LEU A 252 29.53 -7.27 1.01
C LEU A 252 29.00 -8.67 1.35
N ALA A 253 28.25 -8.78 2.46
CA ALA A 253 27.60 -10.02 2.83
C ALA A 253 26.64 -10.47 1.74
N THR A 254 26.62 -11.78 1.46
CA THR A 254 25.56 -12.37 0.65
C THR A 254 24.24 -12.20 1.40
N PRO A 255 23.15 -11.78 0.72
CA PRO A 255 21.82 -11.75 1.33
C PRO A 255 21.45 -13.11 1.91
N SER A 256 20.60 -13.12 2.93
CA SER A 256 20.04 -14.38 3.44
C SER A 256 19.17 -15.05 2.37
N ASP A 257 18.98 -16.36 2.47
CA ASP A 257 18.12 -17.10 1.53
C ASP A 257 16.68 -16.55 1.48
N GLU A 258 16.20 -15.96 2.59
CA GLU A 258 14.88 -15.34 2.68
C GLU A 258 14.78 -14.00 1.94
N ASP A 259 15.90 -13.29 1.79
CA ASP A 259 15.97 -11.98 1.12
C ASP A 259 16.27 -12.12 -0.38
N LEU A 260 16.64 -13.32 -0.84
CA LEU A 260 16.90 -13.56 -2.24
C LEU A 260 15.59 -13.55 -3.03
N PRO A 261 15.49 -12.76 -4.12
CA PRO A 261 14.33 -12.81 -4.97
C PRO A 261 14.27 -14.20 -5.62
N VAL A 262 13.11 -14.85 -5.51
CA VAL A 262 12.89 -16.16 -6.12
C VAL A 262 12.44 -15.94 -7.58
N PRO A 263 13.18 -16.43 -8.58
CA PRO A 263 12.75 -16.33 -9.98
C PRO A 263 11.40 -17.02 -10.19
N GLU A 264 10.61 -16.45 -11.09
CA GLU A 264 9.38 -17.08 -11.55
C GLU A 264 9.73 -18.30 -12.42
N TYR A 265 9.18 -19.48 -12.11
CA TYR A 265 9.27 -20.68 -12.95
C TYR A 265 8.53 -20.48 -14.27
#